data_AF-A0A9P1ADZ6-F1
#
_entry.id   AF-A0A9P1ADZ6-F1
#
_cell.length_a   1.000
_cell.length_b   1.000
_cell.length_c   1.000
_cell.angle_alpha   90.00
_cell.angle_beta   90.00
_cell.angle_gamma   90.00
#
_symmetry.space_group_name_H-M   'P 1'
#
loop_
_entity.id
_entity.type
_entity.pdbx_description
1 polymer ?
#
loop_
_entity_poly.entity_id
_entity_poly.type
_entity_poly.pdbx_seq_one_letter_code
_entity_poly.pdbx_strand_id
1 'polypeptide(L)'
;MAPWEEGKARWGNDVEAISRLTSSFYVKIAEKLREKKLCAVPIINQLFVLQSGIVFKIVVVHDRILTLLEEVVETLNDSGAARIESSLQGIRLTAWKKNFIAEPFLQRTLQSFSTSYKFFGSTVQLVKKWIGWRLLSGHFNDYIIELLVVAAIKKTGTVEPHHNVGNYDAVIELDPSAVVRKTPILERRPAKFQKSSWIRSMNSSTTTSFIR
;
A
#
# COMPACT_ATOMS: atom_id res chain seq x y z
N MET A 1 6.76 -33.94 -24.05
CA MET A 1 6.14 -33.10 -23.00
C MET A 1 7.03 -31.87 -22.87
N ALA A 2 6.66 -30.76 -23.52
CA ALA A 2 7.54 -29.59 -23.66
C ALA A 2 7.60 -28.81 -22.33
N PRO A 3 8.79 -28.29 -21.93
CA PRO A 3 8.93 -27.42 -20.77
C PRO A 3 8.10 -26.14 -20.95
N TRP A 4 7.31 -25.80 -19.95
CA TRP A 4 6.52 -24.57 -19.93
C TRP A 4 7.46 -23.42 -19.57
N GLU A 5 7.78 -22.56 -20.54
CA GLU A 5 8.54 -21.34 -20.26
C GLU A 5 7.71 -20.38 -19.40
N GLU A 6 7.93 -20.46 -18.10
CA GLU A 6 7.55 -19.44 -17.14
C GLU A 6 8.37 -18.18 -17.40
N GLY A 7 7.81 -17.18 -18.06
CA GLY A 7 8.47 -15.87 -18.03
C GLY A 7 7.86 -14.75 -18.84
N LYS A 8 7.65 -14.90 -20.15
CA LYS A 8 7.49 -13.67 -20.97
C LYS A 8 6.46 -13.70 -22.10
N ALA A 9 5.96 -14.86 -22.54
CA ALA A 9 5.31 -14.94 -23.86
C ALA A 9 3.77 -14.93 -23.87
N ARG A 10 3.05 -14.88 -22.73
CA ARG A 10 1.57 -15.03 -22.72
C ARG A 10 0.76 -13.89 -22.13
N TRP A 11 1.39 -12.90 -21.51
CA TRP A 11 0.71 -11.70 -21.06
C TRP A 11 0.65 -10.74 -22.25
N GLY A 12 -0.54 -10.29 -22.63
CA GLY A 12 -0.68 -9.37 -23.76
C GLY A 12 0.10 -8.06 -23.54
N ASN A 13 0.44 -7.37 -24.63
CA ASN A 13 1.21 -6.12 -24.58
C ASN A 13 0.36 -4.88 -24.23
N ASP A 14 -0.93 -5.07 -23.96
CA ASP A 14 -1.86 -4.01 -23.60
C ASP A 14 -2.46 -4.27 -22.22
N VAL A 15 -2.75 -3.20 -21.49
CA VAL A 15 -3.38 -3.21 -20.17
C VAL A 15 -4.72 -3.95 -20.23
N GLU A 16 -5.48 -3.76 -21.31
CA GLU A 16 -6.76 -4.42 -21.53
C GLU A 16 -6.61 -5.94 -21.74
N ALA A 17 -5.58 -6.35 -22.47
CA ALA A 17 -5.29 -7.77 -22.66
C ALA A 17 -4.89 -8.45 -21.34
N ILE A 18 -4.09 -7.76 -20.50
CA ILE A 18 -3.76 -8.23 -19.16
C ILE A 18 -5.02 -8.28 -18.28
N SER A 19 -5.89 -7.27 -18.32
CA SER A 19 -7.15 -7.24 -17.57
C SER A 19 -8.03 -8.44 -17.92
N ARG A 20 -8.25 -8.72 -19.21
CA ARG A 20 -9.04 -9.88 -19.67
C ARG A 20 -8.45 -11.21 -19.21
N LEU A 21 -7.13 -11.36 -19.29
CA LEU A 21 -6.45 -12.55 -18.82
C LEU A 21 -6.64 -12.71 -17.31
N THR A 22 -6.52 -11.63 -16.54
CA THR A 22 -6.81 -11.58 -15.11
C THR A 22 -8.27 -11.93 -14.79
N SER A 23 -9.25 -11.45 -15.57
CA SER A 23 -10.65 -11.84 -15.42
C SER A 23 -10.84 -13.35 -15.62
N SER A 24 -10.16 -13.94 -16.61
CA SER A 24 -10.20 -15.39 -16.83
C SER A 24 -9.65 -16.18 -15.64
N PHE A 25 -8.62 -15.66 -14.96
CA PHE A 25 -8.12 -16.24 -13.72
C PHE A 25 -9.15 -16.16 -12.60
N TYR A 26 -9.84 -15.03 -12.43
CA TYR A 26 -10.89 -14.92 -11.41
C TYR A 26 -12.00 -15.96 -11.62
N VAL A 27 -12.41 -16.21 -12.87
CA VAL A 27 -13.41 -17.25 -13.18
C VAL A 27 -12.91 -18.62 -12.75
N LYS A 28 -11.69 -19.00 -13.14
CA LYS A 28 -11.10 -20.30 -12.78
C LYS A 28 -10.89 -20.46 -11.27
N ILE A 29 -10.43 -19.42 -10.59
CA ILE A 29 -10.27 -19.43 -9.12
C ILE A 29 -11.64 -19.58 -8.47
N ALA A 30 -12.66 -18.86 -8.93
CA ALA A 30 -14.01 -18.96 -8.39
C ALA A 30 -14.61 -20.35 -8.59
N GLU A 31 -14.39 -21.00 -9.74
CA GLU A 31 -14.77 -22.40 -9.96
C GLU A 31 -14.14 -23.33 -8.91
N LYS A 32 -12.83 -23.22 -8.69
CA LYS A 32 -12.11 -24.03 -7.70
C LYS A 32 -12.53 -23.74 -6.26
N LEU A 33 -12.92 -22.52 -5.94
CA LEU A 33 -13.46 -22.18 -4.62
C LEU A 33 -14.88 -22.72 -4.44
N ARG A 34 -15.71 -22.70 -5.49
CA ARG A 34 -17.06 -23.29 -5.47
C ARG A 34 -17.02 -24.81 -5.32
N GLU A 35 -16.03 -25.49 -5.90
CA GLU A 35 -15.79 -26.93 -5.66
C GLU A 35 -15.59 -27.23 -4.15
N LYS A 36 -15.01 -26.28 -3.40
CA LYS A 36 -14.81 -26.38 -1.94
C LYS A 36 -15.99 -25.85 -1.11
N LYS A 37 -17.16 -25.66 -1.73
CA LYS A 37 -18.38 -25.12 -1.11
C LYS A 37 -18.24 -23.69 -0.56
N LEU A 38 -17.32 -22.89 -1.11
CA LEU A 38 -17.23 -21.45 -0.81
C LEU A 38 -18.06 -20.64 -1.80
N CYS A 39 -18.68 -19.56 -1.32
CA CYS A 39 -19.37 -18.61 -2.20
C CYS A 39 -18.35 -17.67 -2.82
N ALA A 40 -18.11 -17.80 -4.13
CA ALA A 40 -17.12 -17.03 -4.88
C ALA A 40 -17.75 -16.41 -6.14
N VAL A 41 -17.70 -15.08 -6.22
CA VAL A 41 -18.29 -14.27 -7.29
C VAL A 41 -17.20 -13.48 -8.02
N PRO A 42 -16.82 -13.89 -9.25
CA PRO A 42 -15.87 -13.15 -10.06
C PRO A 42 -16.52 -11.95 -10.74
N ILE A 43 -15.82 -10.82 -10.80
CA ILE A 43 -16.16 -9.57 -11.51
C ILE A 43 -14.96 -9.17 -12.38
N ILE A 44 -15.16 -8.30 -13.37
CA ILE A 44 -14.18 -7.89 -14.39
C ILE A 44 -12.77 -7.62 -13.84
N ASN A 45 -12.63 -7.03 -12.65
CA ASN A 45 -11.31 -6.71 -12.07
C ASN A 45 -11.08 -7.25 -10.64
N GLN A 46 -12.03 -8.00 -10.08
CA GLN A 46 -12.02 -8.36 -8.66
C GLN A 46 -12.74 -9.69 -8.45
N LEU A 47 -12.34 -10.44 -7.43
CA LEU A 47 -13.03 -11.66 -6.99
C LEU A 47 -13.49 -11.47 -5.55
N PHE A 48 -14.78 -11.66 -5.30
CA PHE A 48 -15.35 -11.66 -3.95
C PHE A 48 -15.55 -13.09 -3.46
N VAL A 49 -15.09 -13.38 -2.25
CA VAL A 49 -15.23 -14.69 -1.61
C VAL A 49 -15.86 -14.50 -0.24
N LEU A 50 -16.98 -15.14 0.03
CA LEU A 50 -17.62 -15.15 1.33
C LEU A 50 -17.26 -16.44 2.07
N GLN A 51 -16.65 -16.29 3.24
CA GLN A 51 -16.30 -17.38 4.14
C GLN A 51 -16.63 -16.99 5.58
N SER A 52 -17.44 -17.81 6.26
CA SER A 52 -17.80 -17.62 7.67
C SER A 52 -18.36 -16.23 8.01
N GLY A 53 -19.17 -15.65 7.11
CA GLY A 53 -19.74 -14.31 7.28
C GLY A 53 -18.80 -13.15 6.95
N ILE A 54 -17.57 -13.43 6.52
CA ILE A 54 -16.58 -12.43 6.12
C ILE A 54 -16.43 -12.42 4.60
N VAL A 55 -16.51 -11.23 4.00
CA VAL A 55 -16.31 -11.04 2.57
C VAL A 55 -14.87 -10.62 2.31
N PHE A 56 -14.15 -11.45 1.56
CA PHE A 56 -12.80 -11.18 1.09
C PHE A 56 -12.85 -10.67 -0.34
N LYS A 57 -12.18 -9.54 -0.59
CA LYS A 57 -11.93 -9.01 -1.92
C LYS A 57 -10.53 -9.40 -2.35
N ILE A 58 -10.43 -10.14 -3.44
CA ILE A 58 -9.17 -10.59 -4.03
C ILE A 58 -8.93 -9.80 -5.33
N VAL A 59 -7.73 -9.24 -5.45
CA VAL A 59 -7.25 -8.54 -6.64
C VAL A 59 -5.87 -9.07 -7.01
N VAL A 60 -5.72 -9.53 -8.25
CA VAL A 60 -4.43 -9.95 -8.81
C VAL A 60 -3.75 -8.72 -9.39
N VAL A 61 -2.52 -8.46 -8.93
CA VAL A 61 -1.68 -7.35 -9.39
C VAL A 61 -0.54 -7.95 -10.20
N HIS A 62 -0.24 -7.35 -11.35
CA HIS A 62 0.85 -7.79 -12.22
C HIS A 62 1.79 -6.61 -12.50
N ASP A 63 3.08 -6.79 -12.28
CA ASP A 63 4.09 -5.71 -12.36
C ASP A 63 4.17 -5.06 -13.75
N ARG A 64 3.90 -5.83 -14.82
CA ARG A 64 3.86 -5.30 -16.19
C ARG A 64 2.83 -4.17 -16.38
N ILE A 65 1.73 -4.17 -15.62
CA ILE A 65 0.71 -3.12 -15.72
C ILE A 65 1.33 -1.76 -15.38
N LEU A 66 2.18 -1.71 -14.35
CA LEU A 66 2.87 -0.47 -13.98
C LEU A 66 3.74 0.03 -15.13
N THR A 67 4.57 -0.85 -15.69
CA THR A 67 5.48 -0.47 -16.78
C THR A 67 4.74 0.05 -18.01
N LEU A 68 3.59 -0.56 -18.35
CA LEU A 68 2.78 -0.11 -19.49
C LEU A 68 2.12 1.25 -19.22
N LEU A 69 1.64 1.50 -17.98
CA LEU A 69 1.07 2.81 -17.64
C LEU A 69 2.15 3.90 -17.63
N GLU A 70 3.37 3.59 -17.21
CA GLU A 70 4.49 4.53 -17.26
C GLU A 70 4.90 4.87 -18.70
N GLU A 71 5.01 3.87 -19.57
CA GLU A 71 5.31 4.05 -21.00
C GLU A 71 4.24 4.90 -21.71
N VAL A 72 2.96 4.67 -21.42
CA VAL A 72 1.86 5.49 -21.96
C VAL A 72 1.94 6.94 -21.47
N VAL A 73 2.36 7.16 -20.23
CA VAL A 73 2.52 8.51 -19.67
C VAL A 73 3.74 9.21 -20.26
N GLU A 74 4.83 8.48 -20.48
CA GLU A 74 6.08 8.99 -21.07
C GLU A 74 5.89 9.40 -22.54
N THR A 75 5.23 8.56 -23.34
CA THR A 75 4.87 8.89 -24.74
C THR A 75 3.95 10.12 -24.85
N LEU A 76 3.05 10.32 -23.87
CA LEU A 76 2.24 11.54 -23.78
C LEU A 76 3.06 12.77 -23.39
N ASN A 77 4.14 12.60 -22.62
CA ASN A 77 5.07 13.67 -22.27
C ASN A 77 5.87 14.12 -23.49
N ASP A 78 6.40 13.15 -24.25
CA ASP A 78 7.22 13.40 -25.44
C ASP A 78 6.42 14.10 -26.55
N SER A 79 5.11 13.88 -26.60
CA SER A 79 4.19 14.57 -27.52
C SER A 79 3.82 16.00 -27.08
N GLY A 80 4.41 16.50 -25.99
CA GLY A 80 4.25 17.89 -25.54
C GLY A 80 2.94 18.18 -24.81
N ALA A 81 2.27 17.16 -24.27
CA ALA A 81 1.01 17.34 -23.55
C ALA A 81 1.24 18.16 -22.26
N ALA A 82 0.60 19.33 -22.17
CA ALA A 82 0.57 20.10 -20.94
C ALA A 82 -0.29 19.38 -19.88
N ARG A 83 0.16 19.37 -18.62
CA ARG A 83 -0.57 18.85 -17.44
C ARG A 83 -0.91 17.35 -17.48
N ILE A 84 0.10 16.52 -17.71
CA ILE A 84 -0.01 15.05 -17.71
C ILE A 84 -0.62 14.51 -16.41
N GLU A 85 -0.35 15.12 -15.27
CA GLU A 85 -0.94 14.74 -13.97
C GLU A 85 -2.48 14.84 -13.96
N SER A 86 -3.04 15.77 -14.73
CA SER A 86 -4.50 15.93 -14.88
C SER A 86 -5.08 15.11 -16.04
N SER A 87 -4.23 14.51 -16.86
CA SER A 87 -4.67 13.62 -17.94
C SER A 87 -5.27 12.34 -17.38
N LEU A 88 -6.17 11.71 -18.14
CA LEU A 88 -6.76 10.42 -17.75
C LEU A 88 -5.69 9.36 -17.45
N GLN A 89 -4.61 9.32 -18.24
CA GLN A 89 -3.54 8.33 -18.05
C GLN A 89 -2.69 8.62 -16.81
N GLY A 90 -2.37 9.90 -16.55
CA GLY A 90 -1.67 10.31 -15.33
C GLY A 90 -2.47 10.02 -14.05
N ILE A 91 -3.78 10.28 -14.08
CA ILE A 91 -4.69 9.93 -12.98
C ILE A 91 -4.72 8.41 -12.76
N ARG A 92 -4.80 7.61 -13.84
CA ARG A 92 -4.77 6.14 -13.77
C ARG A 92 -3.46 5.63 -13.16
N LEU A 93 -2.31 6.14 -13.58
CA LEU A 93 -1.00 5.77 -13.04
C LEU A 93 -0.89 6.12 -11.55
N THR A 94 -1.32 7.32 -11.18
CA THR A 94 -1.32 7.78 -9.79
C THR A 94 -2.22 6.91 -8.91
N ALA A 95 -3.44 6.61 -9.38
CA ALA A 95 -4.36 5.73 -8.68
C ALA A 95 -3.81 4.31 -8.52
N TRP A 96 -3.14 3.79 -9.56
CA TRP A 96 -2.53 2.46 -9.51
C TRP A 96 -1.39 2.40 -8.49
N LYS A 97 -0.45 3.36 -8.53
CA LYS A 97 0.66 3.48 -7.57
C LYS A 97 0.13 3.61 -6.14
N LYS A 98 -0.91 4.42 -5.93
CA LYS A 98 -1.55 4.57 -4.62
C LYS A 98 -2.11 3.23 -4.10
N ASN A 99 -2.99 2.59 -4.86
CA ASN A 99 -3.75 1.42 -4.39
C ASN A 99 -2.89 0.16 -4.24
N PHE A 100 -1.86 -0.01 -5.07
CA PHE A 100 -1.11 -1.27 -5.13
C PHE A 100 0.32 -1.19 -4.62
N ILE A 101 0.88 0.01 -4.44
CA ILE A 101 2.22 0.21 -3.86
C ILE A 101 2.11 0.89 -2.49
N ALA A 102 1.55 2.09 -2.46
CA ALA A 102 1.57 2.94 -1.26
C ALA A 102 0.66 2.39 -0.14
N GLU A 103 -0.59 2.03 -0.45
CA GLU A 103 -1.54 1.53 0.54
C GLU A 103 -1.10 0.20 1.18
N PRO A 104 -0.65 -0.84 0.43
CA PRO A 104 -0.15 -2.07 1.05
C PRO A 104 1.10 -1.85 1.91
N PHE A 105 2.00 -0.96 1.48
CA PHE A 105 3.18 -0.58 2.27
C PHE A 105 2.79 0.12 3.58
N LEU A 106 1.82 1.03 3.50
CA LEU A 106 1.29 1.73 4.66
C LEU A 106 0.60 0.76 5.63
N GLN A 107 -0.25 -0.14 5.13
CA GLN A 107 -0.93 -1.16 5.93
C GLN A 107 0.07 -2.03 6.67
N ARG A 108 1.15 -2.50 6.01
CA ARG A 108 2.20 -3.29 6.67
C ARG A 108 2.90 -2.50 7.78
N THR A 109 3.17 -1.22 7.53
CA THR A 109 3.82 -0.35 8.51
C THR A 109 2.91 -0.09 9.72
N LEU A 110 1.62 0.16 9.48
CA LEU A 110 0.62 0.35 10.54
C LEU A 110 0.39 -0.94 11.34
N GLN A 111 0.39 -2.10 10.68
CA GLN A 111 0.31 -3.39 11.37
C GLN A 111 1.51 -3.62 12.29
N SER A 112 2.72 -3.29 11.84
CA SER A 112 3.90 -3.33 12.71
C SER A 112 3.74 -2.38 13.90
N PHE A 113 3.24 -1.16 13.66
CA PHE A 113 2.97 -0.20 14.73
C PHE A 113 1.93 -0.72 15.73
N SER A 114 0.84 -1.32 15.27
CA SER A 114 -0.21 -1.86 16.15
C SER A 114 0.28 -3.02 17.02
N THR A 115 1.26 -3.81 16.53
CA THR A 115 1.88 -4.85 17.36
C THR A 115 2.78 -4.28 18.45
N SER A 116 3.41 -3.11 18.21
CA SER A 116 4.20 -2.41 19.22
C SER A 116 3.34 -1.65 20.23
N TYR A 117 2.18 -1.11 19.81
CA TYR A 117 1.29 -0.31 20.65
C TYR A 117 -0.11 -0.93 20.70
N LYS A 118 -0.40 -1.74 21.73
CA LYS A 118 -1.66 -2.51 21.85
C LYS A 118 -2.92 -1.63 21.90
N PHE A 119 -2.82 -0.41 22.41
CA PHE A 119 -3.91 0.57 22.49
C PHE A 119 -4.18 1.30 21.17
N PHE A 120 -3.36 1.11 20.13
CA PHE A 120 -3.52 1.82 18.86
C PHE A 120 -4.90 1.56 18.24
N GLY A 121 -5.32 0.30 18.17
CA GLY A 121 -6.59 -0.08 17.55
C GLY A 121 -7.82 0.52 18.24
N SER A 122 -7.84 0.52 19.58
CA SER A 122 -8.93 1.11 20.36
C SER A 122 -9.00 2.63 20.19
N THR A 123 -7.85 3.32 20.19
CA THR A 123 -7.79 4.78 19.95
C THR A 123 -8.28 5.12 18.54
N VAL A 124 -7.87 4.39 17.51
CA VAL A 124 -8.35 4.59 16.12
C VAL A 124 -9.87 4.45 16.05
N GLN A 125 -10.44 3.43 16.68
CA GLN A 125 -11.90 3.24 16.69
C GLN A 125 -12.63 4.40 17.37
N LEU A 126 -12.09 4.92 18.48
CA LEU A 126 -12.69 6.05 19.19
C LEU A 126 -12.64 7.34 18.35
N VAL A 127 -11.51 7.59 17.68
CA VAL A 127 -11.36 8.74 16.77
C VAL A 127 -12.29 8.60 15.56
N LYS A 128 -12.40 7.42 14.94
CA LYS A 128 -13.34 7.17 13.84
C LYS A 128 -14.79 7.42 14.28
N LYS A 129 -15.18 6.97 15.49
CA LYS A 129 -16.52 7.25 16.06
C LYS A 129 -16.75 8.74 16.28
N TRP A 130 -15.77 9.46 16.82
CA TRP A 130 -15.86 10.90 17.02
C TRP A 130 -16.00 11.67 15.70
N ILE A 131 -15.21 11.33 14.67
CA ILE A 131 -15.35 11.88 13.31
C ILE A 131 -16.76 11.61 12.75
N GLY A 132 -17.29 10.40 12.97
CA GLY A 132 -18.65 10.03 12.59
C GLY A 132 -19.72 10.89 13.28
N TRP A 133 -19.58 11.14 14.59
CA TRP A 133 -20.47 12.04 15.34
C TRP A 133 -20.38 13.50 14.87
N ARG A 134 -19.26 13.89 14.26
CA ARG A 134 -19.10 15.21 13.62
C ARG A 134 -19.62 15.26 12.19
N LEU A 135 -20.24 14.20 11.69
CA LEU A 135 -20.70 14.08 10.29
C LEU A 135 -19.57 14.27 9.27
N LEU A 136 -18.33 13.99 9.68
CA LEU A 136 -17.13 14.09 8.83
C LEU A 136 -16.70 12.72 8.28
N SER A 137 -17.47 11.67 8.57
CA SER A 137 -17.26 10.33 8.00
C SER A 137 -17.40 10.39 6.47
N GLY A 138 -16.36 9.96 5.75
CA GLY A 138 -16.33 9.97 4.28
C GLY A 138 -15.51 11.10 3.67
N HIS A 139 -15.21 12.16 4.43
CA HIS A 139 -14.28 13.21 3.99
C HIS A 139 -12.81 12.82 4.19
N PHE A 140 -12.54 11.96 5.18
CA PHE A 140 -11.20 11.46 5.48
C PHE A 140 -11.07 10.00 5.05
N ASN A 141 -9.94 9.69 4.43
CA ASN A 141 -9.53 8.30 4.22
C ASN A 141 -9.12 7.69 5.57
N ASP A 142 -9.53 6.45 5.84
CA ASP A 142 -9.16 5.67 7.02
C ASP A 142 -7.66 5.70 7.33
N TYR A 143 -6.81 5.64 6.29
CA TYR A 143 -5.36 5.73 6.42
C TYR A 143 -4.88 7.06 7.01
N ILE A 144 -5.57 8.16 6.70
CA ILE A 144 -5.24 9.49 7.25
C ILE A 144 -5.56 9.53 8.75
N ILE A 145 -6.70 8.96 9.14
CA ILE A 145 -7.12 8.88 10.54
C ILE A 145 -6.11 8.05 11.34
N GLU A 146 -5.70 6.90 10.80
CA GLU A 146 -4.71 6.03 11.43
C GLU A 146 -3.34 6.72 11.57
N LEU A 147 -2.90 7.46 10.54
CA LEU A 147 -1.66 8.24 10.61
C LEU A 147 -1.73 9.39 11.62
N LEU A 148 -2.89 10.05 11.77
CA LEU A 148 -3.10 11.08 12.78
C LEU A 148 -2.95 10.51 14.20
N VAL A 149 -3.51 9.32 14.43
CA VAL A 149 -3.34 8.61 15.72
C VAL A 149 -1.90 8.22 15.96
N VAL A 150 -1.17 7.72 14.95
CA VAL A 150 0.27 7.45 15.06
C VAL A 150 1.04 8.72 15.46
N ALA A 151 0.71 9.86 14.86
CA ALA A 151 1.35 11.13 15.16
C ALA A 151 1.09 11.59 16.60
N ALA A 152 -0.15 11.47 17.08
CA ALA A 152 -0.51 11.78 18.46
C ALA A 152 0.28 10.92 19.46
N ILE A 153 0.31 9.60 19.25
CA ILE A 153 1.01 8.65 20.14
C ILE A 153 2.51 8.92 20.16
N LYS A 154 3.11 9.28 19.02
CA LYS A 154 4.52 9.65 18.97
C LYS A 154 4.82 10.97 19.69
N LYS A 155 3.88 11.91 19.69
CA LYS A 155 4.02 13.21 20.36
C LYS A 155 3.89 13.09 21.88
N THR A 156 2.96 12.27 22.36
CA THR A 156 2.75 12.05 23.81
C THR A 156 3.85 11.22 24.47
N GLY A 157 4.67 10.51 23.69
CA GLY A 157 5.75 9.67 24.19
C GLY A 157 5.26 8.28 24.61
N THR A 158 6.20 7.35 24.82
CA THR A 158 5.97 5.91 25.09
C THR A 158 5.43 5.61 26.49
N VAL A 159 4.73 6.54 27.14
CA VAL A 159 4.01 6.21 28.38
C VAL A 159 2.77 5.46 27.94
N GLU A 160 2.72 4.14 28.19
CA GLU A 160 1.50 3.36 28.01
C GLU A 160 0.40 4.04 28.82
N PRO A 161 -0.62 4.63 28.17
CA PRO A 161 -1.64 5.31 28.92
C PRO A 161 -2.46 4.25 29.64
N HIS A 162 -2.68 4.47 30.92
CA HIS A 162 -3.51 3.61 31.76
C HIS A 162 -4.92 3.39 31.18
N HIS A 163 -5.39 4.32 30.33
CA HIS A 163 -6.69 4.29 29.69
C HIS A 163 -6.60 4.78 28.24
N ASN A 164 -7.42 4.20 27.35
CA ASN A 164 -7.48 4.57 25.93
C ASN A 164 -7.88 6.05 25.69
N VAL A 165 -8.49 6.71 26.69
CA VAL A 165 -9.01 8.09 26.60
C VAL A 165 -7.89 9.12 26.50
N GLY A 166 -6.79 8.96 27.23
CA GLY A 166 -5.71 9.97 27.23
C GLY A 166 -5.03 10.15 25.87
N ASN A 167 -4.92 9.08 25.07
CA ASN A 167 -4.43 9.19 23.69
C ASN A 167 -5.44 9.82 22.74
N TYR A 168 -6.73 9.64 23.01
CA TYR A 168 -7.79 10.26 22.22
C TYR A 168 -7.83 11.77 22.47
N ASP A 169 -7.70 12.20 23.73
CA ASP A 169 -7.59 13.61 24.08
C ASP A 169 -6.37 14.23 23.39
N ALA A 170 -5.23 13.53 23.39
CA ALA A 170 -4.05 13.96 22.66
C ALA A 170 -4.25 14.07 21.14
N VAL A 171 -5.15 13.28 20.53
CA VAL A 171 -5.52 13.41 19.11
C VAL A 171 -6.38 14.64 18.88
N ILE A 172 -7.29 14.97 19.79
CA ILE A 172 -8.13 16.19 19.69
C ILE A 172 -7.32 17.45 19.94
N GLU A 173 -6.38 17.39 20.88
CA GLU A 173 -5.46 18.47 21.23
C GLU A 173 -4.26 18.56 20.28
N LEU A 174 -4.23 17.76 19.21
CA LEU A 174 -3.32 18.02 18.10
C LEU A 174 -3.67 19.38 17.50
N ASP A 175 -2.84 20.38 17.80
CA ASP A 175 -2.89 21.69 17.15
C ASP A 175 -3.11 21.51 15.63
N PRO A 176 -4.19 22.07 15.05
CA PRO A 176 -4.47 21.99 13.61
C PRO A 176 -3.27 22.45 12.77
N SER A 177 -2.48 23.38 13.32
CA SER A 177 -1.26 23.91 12.71
C SER A 177 -0.14 22.85 12.60
N ALA A 178 -0.12 21.83 13.46
CA ALA A 178 0.84 20.72 13.36
C ALA A 178 0.51 19.75 12.22
N VAL A 179 -0.75 19.69 11.77
CA VAL A 179 -1.23 18.84 10.68
C VAL A 179 -1.06 19.52 9.31
N VAL A 180 -1.15 20.85 9.25
CA VAL A 180 -1.16 21.64 8.00
C VAL A 180 0.21 22.27 7.66
N ARG A 181 1.22 22.17 8.55
CA ARG A 181 2.57 22.67 8.24
C ARG A 181 3.17 21.98 7.01
N LYS A 182 3.98 22.73 6.25
CA LYS A 182 4.84 22.21 5.15
C LYS A 182 5.86 21.16 5.61
N THR A 183 6.02 20.95 6.92
CA THR A 183 6.85 19.88 7.49
C THR A 183 6.05 18.59 7.63
N PRO A 184 6.54 17.46 7.07
CA PRO A 184 5.82 16.19 7.13
C PRO A 184 5.64 15.72 8.59
N ILE A 185 4.40 15.35 8.94
CA ILE A 185 3.98 14.87 10.28
C ILE A 185 4.81 13.66 10.74
N LEU A 186 5.32 12.87 9.79
CA LEU A 186 6.13 11.69 10.03
C LEU A 186 7.44 11.80 9.25
N GLU A 187 8.37 12.60 9.75
CA GLU A 187 9.74 12.54 9.28
C GLU A 187 10.39 11.24 9.80
N ARG A 188 10.38 10.17 8.99
CA ARG A 188 11.46 9.19 9.13
C ARG A 188 12.70 9.87 8.60
N ARG A 189 13.61 10.27 9.48
CA ARG A 189 15.01 10.45 9.08
C ARG A 189 15.40 9.15 8.36
N PRO A 190 15.83 9.19 7.08
CA PRO A 190 16.37 8.00 6.46
C PRO A 190 17.49 7.51 7.38
N ALA A 191 17.51 6.21 7.70
CA ALA A 191 18.64 5.63 8.40
C ALA A 191 19.89 6.09 7.64
N LYS A 192 20.80 6.80 8.32
CA LYS A 192 22.01 7.35 7.72
C LYS A 192 22.70 6.18 7.01
N PHE A 193 22.61 6.12 5.68
CA PHE A 193 23.34 5.14 4.91
C PHE A 193 24.82 5.50 5.06
N GLN A 194 25.47 4.85 6.01
CA GLN A 194 26.86 5.10 6.36
C GLN A 194 27.72 4.45 5.27
N LYS A 195 27.98 5.22 4.20
CA LYS A 195 28.80 4.83 3.02
C LYS A 195 30.13 4.15 3.40
N SER A 196 30.66 4.41 4.58
CA SER A 196 31.95 3.87 5.04
C SER A 196 31.95 2.37 5.34
N SER A 197 30.79 1.73 5.53
CA SER A 197 30.72 0.27 5.79
C SER A 197 30.74 -0.55 4.49
N TRP A 198 30.15 -0.05 3.41
CA TRP A 198 30.09 -0.77 2.12
C TRP A 198 31.43 -0.77 1.38
N ILE A 199 32.18 0.34 1.41
CA ILE A 199 33.48 0.44 0.73
C ILE A 199 34.54 -0.46 1.40
N ARG A 200 34.42 -0.72 2.72
CA ARG A 200 35.36 -1.57 3.44
C ARG A 200 35.13 -3.07 3.16
N SER A 201 33.92 -3.47 2.73
CA SER A 201 33.60 -4.85 2.36
C SER A 201 34.01 -5.22 0.93
N MET A 202 34.23 -4.24 0.05
CA MET A 202 34.64 -4.48 -1.36
C MET A 202 36.17 -4.52 -1.52
N ASN A 203 36.93 -3.93 -0.60
CA ASN A 203 38.39 -3.91 -0.67
C ASN A 203 39.09 -5.08 0.06
N SER A 204 38.34 -5.97 0.75
CA SER A 204 38.90 -7.14 1.44
C SER A 204 38.82 -8.45 0.65
N SER A 205 38.27 -8.42 -0.57
CA SER A 205 38.08 -9.64 -1.39
C SER A 205 39.09 -9.81 -2.53
N THR A 206 40.06 -8.89 -2.67
CA THR A 206 41.00 -8.90 -3.80
C THR A 206 42.44 -9.04 -3.30
N THR A 207 42.81 -10.18 -2.70
CA THR A 207 44.22 -10.64 -2.58
C THR A 207 44.25 -12.15 -2.29
N THR A 208 44.52 -12.93 -3.35
CA THR A 208 45.47 -14.07 -3.40
C THR A 208 45.27 -15.35 -2.56
N SER A 209 45.06 -16.48 -3.26
CA SER A 209 45.94 -17.70 -3.31
C SER A 209 45.12 -18.88 -3.89
N PHE A 210 45.26 -19.32 -5.14
CA PHE A 210 46.25 -20.26 -5.69
C PHE A 210 46.78 -21.35 -4.73
N ILE A 211 46.74 -22.61 -5.23
CA ILE A 211 47.29 -23.88 -4.69
C ILE A 211 46.35 -24.54 -3.64
N ARG A 212 45.84 -25.78 -3.76
CA ARG A 212 46.26 -27.01 -4.44
C ARG A 212 45.03 -27.87 -4.78
#